data_AF-A0A7I8CR67-F1
#
_entry.id   AF-A0A7I8CR67-F1
#
_cell.length_a   1.000
_cell.length_b   1.000
_cell.length_c   1.000
_cell.angle_alpha   90.00
_cell.angle_beta   90.00
_cell.angle_gamma   90.00
#
_symmetry.space_group_name_H-M   'P 1'
#
loop_
_entity.id
_entity.type
_entity.pdbx_description
1 polymer ?
#
loop_
_entity_poly.entity_id
_entity_poly.type
_entity_poly.pdbx_seq_one_letter_code
_entity_poly.pdbx_strand_id
1 'polypeptide(L)'
;MRFSAQTNQFVDVFASNNTVPDLHRPEGLVFDSAGNLWVTSFRANANDTDKVLKLDGKTGALLDELVLTNPNGARAFAQAIIFGPGGYLYVPITGNDSQTTGEVRRCNPSTMKCVPFVPTNAAGGPLQSPWFLIFRKSDPATLNYQN
;
A
#
# COMPACT_ATOMS: atom_id res chain seq x y z
N MET A 1 14.67 -6.81 -1.33
CA MET A 1 15.81 -7.59 -1.86
C MET A 1 15.42 -8.16 -3.21
N ARG A 2 16.39 -8.40 -4.10
CA ARG A 2 16.15 -9.07 -5.39
C ARG A 2 16.90 -10.39 -5.45
N PHE A 3 16.28 -11.36 -6.11
CA PHE A 3 16.85 -12.66 -6.41
C PHE A 3 16.77 -12.90 -7.91
N SER A 4 17.77 -13.58 -8.46
CA SER A 4 17.78 -14.01 -9.86
C SER A 4 16.90 -15.25 -9.99
N ALA A 5 15.91 -15.21 -10.88
CA ALA A 5 15.04 -16.36 -11.15
C ALA A 5 15.78 -17.50 -11.89
N GLN A 6 16.88 -17.18 -12.57
CA GLN A 6 17.68 -18.15 -13.33
C GLN A 6 18.67 -18.89 -12.42
N THR A 7 19.27 -18.18 -11.46
CA THR A 7 20.32 -18.76 -10.59
C THR A 7 19.83 -19.03 -9.17
N ASN A 8 18.64 -18.57 -8.79
CA ASN A 8 18.09 -18.61 -7.43
C ASN A 8 19.02 -17.95 -6.38
N GLN A 9 19.87 -17.03 -6.81
CA GLN A 9 20.81 -16.34 -5.94
C GLN A 9 20.34 -14.92 -5.61
N PHE A 10 20.73 -14.46 -4.42
CA PHE A 10 20.61 -13.05 -4.05
C PHE A 10 21.39 -12.18 -5.04
N VAL A 11 20.75 -11.12 -5.52
CA VAL A 11 21.37 -10.13 -6.41
C VAL A 11 21.82 -8.93 -5.58
N ASP A 12 20.86 -8.25 -4.95
CA ASP A 12 21.12 -7.07 -4.14
C ASP A 12 19.97 -6.68 -3.20
N VAL A 13 20.25 -5.67 -2.36
CA VAL A 13 19.24 -4.95 -1.60
C VAL A 13 18.64 -3.86 -2.48
N PHE A 14 17.46 -4.14 -3.03
CA PHE A 14 16.72 -3.18 -3.86
C PHE A 14 16.40 -1.85 -3.18
N ALA A 15 15.93 -1.91 -1.93
CA ALA A 15 15.59 -0.76 -1.11
C ALA A 15 15.71 -1.15 0.36
N SER A 16 16.07 -0.17 1.19
CA SER A 16 16.22 -0.28 2.64
C SER A 16 16.01 1.09 3.28
N ASN A 17 15.89 1.15 4.60
CA ASN A 17 15.84 2.43 5.33
C ASN A 17 17.08 3.32 5.12
N ASN A 18 18.21 2.77 4.63
CA ASN A 18 19.40 3.55 4.29
C ASN A 18 19.30 4.25 2.91
N THR A 19 18.42 3.77 2.04
CA THR A 19 18.26 4.26 0.65
C THR A 19 16.93 4.96 0.42
N VAL A 20 15.92 4.54 1.19
CA VAL A 20 14.56 5.09 1.16
C VAL A 20 14.23 5.51 2.60
N PRO A 21 14.15 6.83 2.88
CA PRO A 21 13.68 7.32 4.16
C PRO A 21 12.33 6.71 4.53
N ASP A 22 12.13 6.48 5.82
CA ASP A 22 10.88 5.98 6.39
C ASP A 22 10.37 4.63 5.83
N LEU A 23 11.23 3.83 5.18
CA LEU A 23 10.90 2.46 4.78
C LEU A 23 11.01 1.52 5.99
N HIS A 24 9.90 1.36 6.70
CA HIS A 24 9.81 0.72 8.00
C HIS A 24 8.80 -0.42 7.97
N ARG A 25 9.28 -1.63 8.29
CA ARG A 25 8.48 -2.88 8.27
C ARG A 25 7.65 -3.02 6.99
N PRO A 26 8.28 -2.97 5.80
CA PRO A 26 7.54 -3.10 4.54
C PRO A 26 6.83 -4.46 4.49
N GLU A 27 5.56 -4.46 4.09
CA GLU A 27 4.73 -5.67 4.06
C GLU A 27 4.02 -5.85 2.71
N GLY A 28 3.12 -4.93 2.36
CA GLY A 28 2.40 -4.92 1.10
C GLY A 28 3.26 -4.38 -0.04
N LEU A 29 3.31 -5.11 -1.15
CA LEU A 29 4.08 -4.76 -2.35
C LEU A 29 3.21 -4.94 -3.60
N VAL A 30 3.15 -3.93 -4.47
CA VAL A 30 2.47 -4.05 -5.76
C VAL A 30 3.13 -3.16 -6.81
N PHE A 31 3.23 -3.64 -8.05
CA PHE A 31 3.69 -2.82 -9.17
C PHE A 31 2.51 -2.13 -9.86
N ASP A 32 2.70 -0.86 -10.24
CA ASP A 32 1.77 -0.19 -11.15
C ASP A 32 2.06 -0.51 -12.62
N SER A 33 1.17 -0.10 -13.52
CA SER A 33 1.30 -0.35 -14.97
C SER A 33 2.48 0.38 -15.62
N ALA A 34 3.06 1.37 -14.96
CA ALA A 34 4.29 2.04 -15.39
C ALA A 34 5.56 1.35 -14.85
N GLY A 35 5.40 0.32 -14.02
CA GLY A 35 6.49 -0.44 -13.42
C GLY A 35 7.08 0.19 -12.16
N ASN A 36 6.40 1.14 -11.50
CA ASN A 36 6.81 1.62 -10.18
C ASN A 36 6.36 0.63 -9.11
N LEU A 37 7.19 0.43 -8.08
CA LEU A 37 6.87 -0.41 -6.93
C LEU A 37 6.21 0.43 -5.84
N TRP A 38 5.03 0.04 -5.39
CA TRP A 38 4.35 0.64 -4.25
C TRP A 38 4.49 -0.27 -3.04
N VAL A 39 4.85 0.31 -1.89
CA VAL A 39 5.23 -0.41 -0.68
C VAL A 39 4.53 0.19 0.53
N THR A 40 3.81 -0.61 1.32
CA THR A 40 3.32 -0.12 2.61
C THR A 40 4.49 0.07 3.58
N SER A 41 4.43 1.12 4.39
CA SER A 41 5.42 1.41 5.40
C SER A 41 4.76 1.89 6.69
N PHE A 42 5.13 1.29 7.81
CA PHE A 42 4.56 1.62 9.10
C PHE A 42 5.39 2.70 9.79
N ARG A 43 4.75 3.63 10.50
CA ARG A 43 5.50 4.65 11.25
C ARG A 43 6.51 4.04 12.23
N ALA A 44 7.73 4.53 12.27
CA ALA A 44 8.72 4.05 13.24
C ALA A 44 8.38 4.45 14.68
N ASN A 45 7.88 5.67 14.86
CA ASN A 45 7.56 6.25 16.16
C ASN A 45 6.47 7.33 16.00
N ALA A 46 6.21 8.10 17.06
CA ALA A 46 5.15 9.12 17.07
C ALA A 46 5.43 10.35 16.18
N ASN A 47 6.69 10.59 15.80
CA ASN A 47 7.10 11.68 14.91
C ASN A 47 7.11 11.28 13.43
N ASP A 48 6.59 10.09 13.10
CA ASP A 48 6.49 9.53 11.76
C ASP A 48 5.02 9.13 11.48
N THR A 49 4.68 8.95 10.20
CA THR A 49 3.34 8.60 9.72
C THR A 49 3.35 7.23 9.04
N ASP A 50 2.25 6.48 9.15
CA ASP A 50 2.09 5.30 8.30
C ASP A 50 1.77 5.78 6.88
N LYS A 51 2.42 5.19 5.89
CA LYS A 51 2.44 5.68 4.50
C LYS A 51 2.58 4.54 3.50
N VAL A 52 2.26 4.81 2.24
CA VAL A 52 2.63 3.95 1.12
C VAL A 52 3.69 4.68 0.30
N LEU A 53 4.85 4.07 0.13
CA LEU A 53 5.97 4.63 -0.61
C LEU A 53 5.91 4.17 -2.06
N LYS A 54 6.07 5.09 -3.01
CA LYS A 54 6.21 4.80 -4.42
C LYS A 54 7.68 4.86 -4.81
N LEU A 55 8.22 3.75 -5.28
CA LEU A 55 9.61 3.59 -5.66
C LEU A 55 9.73 3.36 -7.17
N ASP A 56 10.80 3.86 -7.77
CA ASP A 56 11.17 3.49 -9.13
C ASP A 56 11.46 1.99 -9.16
N GLY A 57 10.73 1.22 -9.99
CA GLY A 57 10.82 -0.23 -9.97
C GLY A 57 12.12 -0.83 -10.50
N LYS A 58 13.02 -0.02 -11.08
CA LYS A 58 14.32 -0.47 -11.58
C LYS A 58 15.43 -0.20 -10.58
N THR A 59 15.40 0.98 -9.96
CA THR A 59 16.47 1.51 -9.11
C THR A 59 16.16 1.45 -7.62
N GLY A 60 14.87 1.35 -7.25
CA GLY A 60 14.44 1.40 -5.85
C GLY A 60 14.40 2.81 -5.26
N ALA A 61 14.70 3.85 -6.04
CA ALA A 61 14.69 5.23 -5.60
C ALA A 61 13.26 5.68 -5.21
N LEU A 62 13.13 6.43 -4.12
CA LEU A 62 11.86 7.03 -3.72
C LEU A 62 11.40 8.06 -4.77
N LEU A 63 10.19 7.88 -5.30
CA LEU A 63 9.57 8.79 -6.25
C LEU A 63 8.52 9.68 -5.59
N ASP A 64 7.72 9.11 -4.69
CA ASP A 64 6.61 9.81 -4.04
C ASP A 64 6.10 9.02 -2.81
N GLU A 65 5.20 9.62 -2.05
CA GLU A 65 4.55 8.98 -0.91
C GLU A 65 3.06 9.30 -0.80
N LEU A 66 2.29 8.32 -0.33
CA LEU A 66 0.90 8.44 0.05
C LEU A 66 0.79 8.32 1.57
N VAL A 67 0.68 9.45 2.26
CA VAL A 67 0.51 9.47 3.70
C VAL A 67 -0.88 8.97 4.09
N LEU A 68 -0.96 8.00 5.01
CA LEU A 68 -2.23 7.40 5.43
C LEU A 68 -2.84 8.06 6.67
N THR A 69 -2.05 8.78 7.45
CA THR A 69 -2.55 9.44 8.67
C THR A 69 -2.58 10.96 8.45
N ASN A 70 -3.72 11.60 8.74
CA ASN A 70 -3.78 13.06 8.78
C ASN A 70 -2.86 13.59 9.89
N PRO A 71 -2.25 14.78 9.76
CA PRO A 71 -1.28 15.31 10.74
C PRO A 71 -1.78 15.43 12.20
N ASN A 72 -3.08 15.27 12.47
CA ASN A 72 -3.66 15.19 13.81
C ASN A 72 -4.73 14.09 13.93
N GLY A 73 -4.81 13.20 12.93
CA GLY A 73 -5.76 12.10 12.92
C GLY A 73 -5.22 10.92 13.72
N ALA A 74 -6.10 10.02 14.14
CA ALA A 74 -5.60 8.79 14.71
C ALA A 74 -4.89 7.94 13.67
N ARG A 75 -4.04 7.06 14.19
CA ARG A 75 -3.20 6.19 13.40
C ARG A 75 -4.04 5.34 12.45
N ALA A 76 -3.76 5.45 11.16
CA ALA A 76 -4.31 4.62 10.11
C ALA A 76 -3.16 4.01 9.34
N PHE A 77 -3.05 2.68 9.34
CA PHE A 77 -1.97 1.98 8.66
C PHE A 77 -2.52 0.93 7.71
N ALA A 78 -1.71 0.57 6.73
CA ALA A 78 -2.06 -0.42 5.73
C ALA A 78 -1.05 -1.54 5.73
N GLN A 79 -1.58 -2.75 5.62
CA GLN A 79 -0.79 -3.96 5.70
C GLN A 79 -0.61 -4.58 4.31
N ALA A 80 -1.68 -4.59 3.52
CA ALA A 80 -1.64 -4.88 2.09
C ALA A 80 -2.11 -3.69 1.27
N ILE A 81 -1.90 -3.78 -0.04
CA ILE A 81 -2.38 -2.85 -1.06
C ILE A 81 -2.60 -3.62 -2.36
N ILE A 82 -3.49 -3.13 -3.22
CA ILE A 82 -3.70 -3.69 -4.56
C ILE A 82 -4.12 -2.60 -5.55
N PHE A 83 -3.58 -2.63 -6.77
CA PHE A 83 -4.13 -1.83 -7.87
C PHE A 83 -5.39 -2.47 -8.39
N GLY A 84 -6.50 -1.73 -8.38
CA GLY A 84 -7.83 -2.16 -8.78
C GLY A 84 -8.32 -1.59 -10.12
N PRO A 85 -9.63 -1.75 -10.42
CA PRO A 85 -10.26 -1.17 -11.59
C PRO A 85 -9.98 0.32 -11.76
N GLY A 86 -9.77 0.77 -13.00
CA GLY A 86 -9.44 2.17 -13.30
C GLY A 86 -8.05 2.61 -12.87
N GLY A 87 -7.18 1.68 -12.44
CA GLY A 87 -5.81 1.98 -12.01
C GLY A 87 -5.73 2.66 -10.64
N TYR A 88 -6.79 2.63 -9.84
CA TYR A 88 -6.76 3.14 -8.48
C TYR A 88 -6.06 2.17 -7.53
N LEU A 89 -5.35 2.71 -6.55
CA LEU A 89 -4.78 1.92 -5.46
C LEU A 89 -5.82 1.73 -4.36
N TYR A 90 -6.06 0.50 -3.94
CA TYR A 90 -6.97 0.17 -2.85
C TYR A 90 -6.16 -0.20 -1.61
N VAL A 91 -6.46 0.50 -0.53
CA VAL A 91 -5.69 0.47 0.71
C VAL A 91 -6.63 0.10 1.86
N PRO A 92 -6.66 -1.17 2.30
CA PRO A 92 -7.36 -1.59 3.50
C PRO A 92 -6.66 -0.99 4.73
N ILE A 93 -7.44 -0.30 5.56
CA ILE A 93 -6.91 0.39 6.72
C ILE A 93 -7.20 -0.43 7.97
N THR A 94 -6.13 -0.70 8.69
CA THR A 94 -6.17 -1.23 10.05
C THR A 94 -5.72 -0.13 11.01
N GLY A 95 -6.27 -0.16 12.22
CA GLY A 95 -6.06 0.86 13.24
C GLY A 95 -6.84 0.52 14.50
N ASN A 96 -6.69 1.35 15.51
CA ASN A 96 -7.46 1.29 16.76
C ASN A 96 -8.44 2.48 16.90
N ASP A 97 -8.66 3.25 15.84
CA ASP A 97 -9.61 4.36 15.84
C ASP A 97 -10.87 4.02 15.04
N SER A 98 -12.02 4.13 15.71
CA SER A 98 -13.36 4.11 15.12
C SER A 98 -13.52 4.91 13.81
N GLN A 99 -12.77 6.01 13.63
CA GLN A 99 -12.86 6.89 12.46
C GLN A 99 -12.10 6.39 11.24
N THR A 100 -11.27 5.34 11.37
CA THR A 100 -10.47 4.80 10.26
C THR A 100 -10.50 3.28 10.21
N THR A 101 -10.66 2.59 11.33
CA THR A 101 -10.68 1.13 11.40
C THR A 101 -11.75 0.53 10.50
N GLY A 102 -11.32 -0.41 9.63
CA GLY A 102 -12.20 -1.16 8.75
C GLY A 102 -12.50 -0.49 7.41
N GLU A 103 -12.04 0.74 7.17
CA GLU A 103 -12.23 1.33 5.85
C GLU A 103 -11.33 0.65 4.79
N VAL A 104 -11.81 0.63 3.55
CA VAL A 104 -10.93 0.47 2.38
C VAL A 104 -10.92 1.80 1.67
N ARG A 105 -9.74 2.39 1.52
CA ARG A 105 -9.57 3.63 0.76
C ARG A 105 -9.28 3.32 -0.69
N ARG A 106 -9.94 4.03 -1.61
CA ARG A 106 -9.58 4.08 -3.04
C ARG A 106 -8.80 5.35 -3.29
N CYS A 107 -7.55 5.20 -3.72
CA CYS A 107 -6.58 6.27 -3.84
C CYS A 107 -6.16 6.46 -5.30
N ASN A 108 -6.11 7.72 -5.75
CA ASN A 108 -5.61 8.07 -7.07
C ASN A 108 -4.06 8.12 -7.01
N PRO A 109 -3.36 7.23 -7.74
CA PRO A 109 -1.90 7.15 -7.67
C PRO A 109 -1.16 8.34 -8.31
N SER A 110 -1.87 9.19 -9.06
CA SER A 110 -1.30 10.40 -9.67
C SER A 110 -1.47 11.64 -8.80
N THR A 111 -2.47 11.67 -7.91
CA THR A 111 -2.75 12.86 -7.08
C THR A 111 -2.54 12.61 -5.59
N MET A 112 -2.24 11.36 -5.19
CA MET A 112 -2.14 10.92 -3.79
C MET A 112 -3.37 11.25 -2.94
N LYS A 113 -4.55 11.29 -3.56
CA LYS A 113 -5.82 11.55 -2.87
C LYS A 113 -6.62 10.27 -2.72
N CYS A 114 -7.11 10.03 -1.52
CA CYS A 114 -7.93 8.88 -1.18
C CYS A 114 -9.36 9.29 -0.86
N VAL A 115 -10.31 8.40 -1.18
CA VAL A 115 -11.70 8.47 -0.71
C VAL A 115 -12.11 7.12 -0.12
N PRO A 116 -13.05 7.08 0.84
CA PRO A 116 -13.61 5.83 1.31
C PRO A 116 -14.28 5.06 0.17
N PHE A 117 -13.93 3.79 0.01
CA PHE A 117 -14.58 2.83 -0.88
C PHE A 117 -15.43 1.83 -0.09
N VAL A 118 -14.89 1.33 1.03
CA VAL A 118 -15.65 0.64 2.08
C VAL A 118 -15.66 1.55 3.30
N PRO A 119 -16.82 1.83 3.92
CA PRO A 119 -16.90 2.67 5.11
C PRO A 119 -16.22 2.03 6.32
N THR A 120 -15.91 2.84 7.33
CA THR A 120 -15.36 2.36 8.60
C THR A 120 -16.34 1.44 9.32
N ASN A 121 -15.86 0.63 10.25
CA ASN A 121 -16.75 -0.21 11.04
C ASN A 121 -17.79 0.58 11.84
N ALA A 122 -17.38 1.71 12.43
CA ALA A 122 -18.27 2.58 13.21
C ALA A 122 -19.38 3.21 12.35
N ALA A 123 -19.14 3.39 11.05
CA ALA A 123 -20.14 3.83 10.08
C ALA A 123 -20.97 2.66 9.48
N GLY A 124 -20.90 1.46 10.06
CA GLY A 124 -21.62 0.27 9.60
C GLY A 124 -20.87 -0.56 8.55
N GLY A 125 -19.59 -0.28 8.32
CA GLY A 125 -18.73 -1.05 7.43
C GLY A 125 -18.46 -2.48 7.94
N PRO A 126 -18.28 -3.45 7.03
CA PRO A 126 -18.21 -4.87 7.40
C PRO A 126 -16.85 -5.33 7.93
N LEU A 127 -15.81 -4.50 7.82
CA LEU A 127 -14.43 -4.89 8.13
C LEU A 127 -13.99 -4.33 9.49
N GLN A 128 -13.09 -5.05 10.16
CA GLN A 128 -12.48 -4.64 11.43
C GLN A 128 -10.96 -4.47 11.28
N SER A 129 -10.28 -5.54 10.85
CA SER A 129 -8.84 -5.54 10.60
C SER A 129 -8.57 -6.13 9.21
N PRO A 130 -8.87 -5.40 8.13
CA PRO A 130 -8.70 -5.91 6.78
C PRO A 130 -7.20 -6.03 6.44
N TRP A 131 -6.80 -7.23 6.01
CA TRP A 131 -5.44 -7.50 5.51
C TRP A 131 -5.40 -7.52 4.00
N PHE A 132 -5.90 -8.58 3.38
CA PHE A 132 -5.79 -8.77 1.94
C PHE A 132 -7.11 -8.47 1.24
N LEU A 133 -7.00 -7.96 0.02
CA LEU A 133 -8.11 -7.67 -0.86
C LEU A 133 -7.85 -8.32 -2.21
N ILE A 134 -8.90 -8.85 -2.82
CA ILE A 134 -8.95 -9.22 -4.22
C ILE A 134 -10.24 -8.66 -4.82
N PHE A 135 -10.23 -8.32 -6.10
CA PHE A 135 -11.49 -8.11 -6.80
C PHE A 135 -11.96 -9.42 -7.43
N ARG A 136 -13.27 -9.63 -7.43
CA ARG A 136 -13.87 -10.71 -8.22
C ARG A 136 -13.68 -10.41 -9.71
N LYS A 137 -13.80 -11.47 -10.54
CA LYS A 137 -13.51 -11.41 -11.99
C LYS A 137 -12.07 -10.97 -12.29
N SER A 138 -11.14 -11.23 -11.39
CA SER A 138 -9.72 -11.11 -11.70
C SER A 138 -9.24 -12.44 -12.30
N ASP A 139 -8.49 -12.37 -13.38
CA ASP A 139 -7.75 -13.51 -13.89
C ASP A 139 -6.70 -13.90 -12.82
N PRO A 140 -6.73 -15.12 -12.27
CA PRO A 140 -5.84 -15.48 -11.16
C PRO A 140 -4.38 -15.66 -11.60
N ALA A 141 -4.11 -15.84 -12.89
CA ALA A 141 -2.74 -15.99 -13.41
C ALA A 141 -2.09 -14.64 -13.71
N THR A 142 -2.89 -13.64 -14.10
CA THR A 142 -2.37 -12.32 -14.53
C THR A 142 -2.77 -11.17 -13.61
N LEU A 143 -3.70 -11.39 -12.69
CA LEU A 143 -4.36 -10.38 -11.85
C LEU A 143 -5.06 -9.27 -12.63
N ASN A 144 -5.27 -9.46 -13.93
CA ASN A 144 -6.03 -8.53 -14.76
C ASN A 144 -7.52 -8.62 -14.44
N TYR A 145 -8.19 -7.48 -14.35
CA TYR A 145 -9.62 -7.41 -14.14
C TYR A 145 -10.37 -7.67 -15.46
N GLN A 146 -11.25 -8.68 -15.45
CA GLN A 146 -12.17 -8.99 -16.53
C GLN A 146 -13.53 -8.32 -16.23
N ASN A 147 -14.08 -7.60 -17.21
CA ASN A 147 -15.40 -6.97 -17.09
C ASN A 147 -16.52 -8.00 -17.18
#